data_AF-A0A067QTY1-F1
#
_entry.id   AF-A0A067QTY1-F1
#
_cell.length_a   1.000
_cell.length_b   1.000
_cell.length_c   1.000
_cell.angle_alpha   90.00
_cell.angle_beta   90.00
_cell.angle_gamma   90.00
#
_symmetry.space_group_name_H-M   'P 1'
#
loop_
_entity.id
_entity.type
_entity.pdbx_description
1 polymer ?
#
loop_
_entity_poly.entity_id
_entity_poly.type
_entity_poly.pdbx_seq_one_letter_code
_entity_poly.pdbx_strand_id
1 'polypeptide(L)'
;MMQILDAFLLPLVFFASSFSTQPVYPSKYRGVVSALCCFVIVACGLIFATGVPSKMAMLYVVMVIPAVMGIVPVEEKVKAVISYTRYWGLSMVFMGLMHGDVMKAKLYIRFEKSLLKLQKQFINLNTIIIQRRAWRTLFIACSVSLCASILSESWTNTMLTAAYLLLITFPGVPGEDSLAVSTVRSWKLSILGGVEEFWVPILTRVLSAFLATILTAVALPDRAAWKLCMWVWYSNVYVYLLHTVEWYWPPMGNQMEHRRQYPTVDRQGRDWTGPCSICLESIKPCTATATTCGHIFHGECLKKSVTTNNNVCPLCRWPLVAMPST
;
A
#
# COMPACT_ATOMS: atom_id res chain seq x y z
N MET A 1 55.47 -15.75 -6.42
CA MET A 1 54.09 -15.22 -6.46
C MET A 1 53.17 -16.04 -7.38
N MET A 2 53.63 -16.50 -8.56
CA MET A 2 52.83 -17.38 -9.45
C MET A 2 52.49 -18.76 -8.85
N GLN A 3 53.39 -19.39 -8.08
CA GLN A 3 53.13 -20.71 -7.48
C GLN A 3 52.08 -20.71 -6.36
N ILE A 4 51.79 -19.57 -5.74
CA ILE A 4 50.73 -19.45 -4.72
C ILE A 4 49.36 -19.32 -5.41
N LEU A 5 49.31 -18.74 -6.62
CA LEU A 5 48.07 -18.58 -7.37
C LEU A 5 47.54 -19.92 -7.88
N ASP A 6 48.43 -20.81 -8.35
CA ASP A 6 48.06 -22.15 -8.83
C ASP A 6 47.55 -23.07 -7.71
N ALA A 7 48.09 -22.93 -6.49
CA ALA A 7 47.67 -23.71 -5.32
C ALA A 7 46.25 -23.34 -4.83
N PHE A 8 45.77 -22.12 -5.09
CA PHE A 8 44.42 -21.66 -4.71
C PHE A 8 43.40 -21.77 -5.85
N LEU A 9 43.83 -21.69 -7.11
CA LEU A 9 42.94 -21.82 -8.27
C LEU A 9 42.55 -23.28 -8.56
N LEU A 10 43.44 -24.25 -8.36
CA LEU A 10 43.13 -25.66 -8.62
C LEU A 10 41.96 -26.20 -7.76
N PRO A 11 41.89 -25.94 -6.43
CA PRO A 11 40.76 -26.36 -5.60
C PRO A 11 39.45 -25.69 -6.00
N LEU A 12 39.49 -24.44 -6.46
CA LEU A 12 38.30 -23.67 -6.89
C LEU A 12 37.76 -24.13 -8.25
N VAL A 13 38.63 -24.51 -9.18
CA VAL A 13 38.24 -25.14 -10.45
C VAL A 13 37.68 -26.54 -10.22
N PHE A 14 38.25 -27.31 -9.27
CA PHE A 14 37.70 -28.59 -8.84
C PHE A 14 36.36 -28.45 -8.10
N PHE A 15 36.18 -27.40 -7.30
CA PHE A 15 34.91 -27.12 -6.62
C PHE A 15 33.82 -26.73 -7.64
N ALA A 16 34.17 -25.96 -8.67
CA ALA A 16 33.25 -25.59 -9.75
C ALA A 16 32.88 -26.78 -10.65
N SER A 17 33.81 -27.72 -10.91
CA SER A 17 33.54 -28.92 -11.71
C SER A 17 32.73 -29.97 -10.92
N SER A 18 32.86 -30.01 -9.59
CA SER A 18 32.13 -30.96 -8.72
C SER A 18 30.62 -30.67 -8.64
N PHE A 19 30.17 -29.45 -8.96
CA PHE A 19 28.74 -29.13 -9.09
C PHE A 19 28.15 -29.53 -10.46
N SER A 20 28.94 -30.09 -11.37
CA SER A 20 28.48 -30.46 -12.71
C SER A 20 27.89 -31.87 -12.80
N THR A 21 28.18 -32.79 -11.87
CA THR A 21 27.90 -34.22 -12.05
C THR A 21 26.89 -34.87 -11.09
N GLN A 22 26.12 -34.11 -10.29
CA GLN A 22 24.96 -34.68 -9.57
C GLN A 22 23.62 -33.97 -9.86
N PRO A 23 22.55 -34.71 -10.19
CA PRO A 23 21.27 -34.13 -10.58
C PRO A 23 20.36 -33.98 -9.36
N VAL A 24 20.48 -32.89 -8.58
CA VAL A 24 19.55 -32.64 -7.44
C VAL A 24 18.94 -31.23 -7.41
N TYR A 25 19.17 -30.35 -8.40
CA TYR A 25 18.50 -29.04 -8.44
C TYR A 25 17.88 -28.68 -9.80
N PRO A 26 16.71 -28.01 -9.82
CA PRO A 26 16.01 -27.63 -11.04
C PRO A 26 16.77 -26.57 -11.84
N SER A 27 16.71 -26.69 -13.17
CA SER A 27 17.52 -25.99 -14.18
C SER A 27 17.43 -24.46 -14.20
N LYS A 28 16.54 -23.82 -13.42
CA LYS A 28 16.34 -22.36 -13.42
C LYS A 28 17.41 -21.54 -12.69
N TYR A 29 18.26 -22.16 -11.86
CA TYR A 29 19.24 -21.43 -11.03
C TYR A 29 20.70 -21.56 -11.52
N ARG A 30 20.95 -22.35 -12.57
CA ARG A 30 22.30 -22.64 -13.07
C ARG A 30 23.04 -21.39 -13.56
N GLY A 31 22.32 -20.46 -14.20
CA GLY A 31 22.87 -19.18 -14.66
C GLY A 31 23.17 -18.20 -13.52
N VAL A 32 22.38 -18.25 -12.45
CA VAL A 32 22.53 -17.33 -11.30
C VAL A 32 23.77 -17.67 -10.48
N VAL A 33 24.03 -18.97 -10.26
CA VAL A 33 25.21 -19.43 -9.50
C VAL A 33 26.50 -19.20 -10.28
N SER A 34 26.51 -19.44 -11.59
CA SER A 34 27.68 -19.17 -12.44
C SER A 34 28.01 -17.68 -12.51
N ALA A 35 26.99 -16.82 -12.64
CA ALA A 35 27.18 -15.38 -12.58
C ALA A 35 27.73 -14.93 -11.22
N LEU A 36 27.14 -15.41 -10.11
CA LEU A 36 27.62 -15.11 -8.75
C LEU A 36 29.07 -15.54 -8.52
N CYS A 37 29.47 -16.73 -8.99
CA CYS A 37 30.86 -17.19 -8.90
C CYS A 37 31.81 -16.31 -9.71
N CYS A 38 31.48 -15.95 -10.95
CA CYS A 38 32.29 -15.02 -11.74
C CYS A 38 32.41 -13.64 -11.04
N PHE A 39 31.35 -13.14 -10.42
CA PHE A 39 31.38 -11.84 -9.74
C PHE A 39 32.15 -11.87 -8.42
N VAL A 40 32.08 -12.97 -7.66
CA VAL A 40 32.92 -13.15 -6.46
C VAL A 40 34.39 -13.20 -6.85
N ILE A 41 34.73 -13.89 -7.94
CA ILE A 41 36.11 -13.96 -8.46
C ILE A 41 36.60 -12.58 -8.91
N VAL A 42 35.79 -11.81 -9.64
CA VAL A 42 36.14 -10.45 -10.08
C VAL A 42 36.24 -9.48 -8.89
N ALA A 43 35.35 -9.58 -7.90
CA ALA A 43 35.40 -8.75 -6.69
C ALA A 43 36.63 -9.07 -5.83
N CYS A 44 36.97 -10.35 -5.64
CA CYS A 44 38.19 -10.77 -4.96
C CYS A 44 39.44 -10.31 -5.71
N GLY A 45 39.44 -10.37 -7.05
CA GLY A 45 40.52 -9.84 -7.89
C GLY A 45 40.70 -8.32 -7.75
N LEU A 46 39.61 -7.55 -7.74
CA LEU A 46 39.65 -6.10 -7.54
C LEU A 46 40.12 -5.71 -6.14
N ILE A 47 39.70 -6.44 -5.10
CA ILE A 47 40.15 -6.22 -3.71
C ILE A 47 41.67 -6.43 -3.61
N PHE A 48 42.18 -7.50 -4.22
CA PHE A 48 43.61 -7.80 -4.25
C PHE A 48 44.40 -6.79 -5.08
N ALA A 49 43.85 -6.31 -6.20
CA ALA A 49 44.54 -5.40 -7.11
C ALA A 49 44.57 -3.94 -6.62
N THR A 50 43.56 -3.49 -5.88
CA THR A 50 43.39 -2.06 -5.53
C THR A 50 43.74 -1.72 -4.08
N GLY A 51 43.97 -2.71 -3.21
CA GLY A 51 44.35 -2.48 -1.81
C GLY A 51 43.29 -1.78 -0.95
N VAL A 52 42.05 -1.70 -1.44
CA VAL A 52 40.94 -1.02 -0.74
C VAL A 52 40.57 -1.78 0.54
N PRO A 53 40.42 -1.11 1.69
CA PRO A 53 40.05 -1.77 2.94
C PRO A 53 38.71 -2.51 2.79
N SER A 54 38.67 -3.75 3.30
CA SER A 54 37.58 -4.73 3.10
C SER A 54 36.17 -4.19 3.40
N LYS A 55 36.06 -3.21 4.31
CA LYS A 55 34.79 -2.54 4.66
C LYS A 55 34.26 -1.62 3.56
N MET A 56 35.13 -0.92 2.83
CA MET A 56 34.75 -0.05 1.71
C MET A 56 34.46 -0.85 0.44
N ALA A 57 35.20 -1.94 0.22
CA ALA A 57 34.91 -2.88 -0.86
C ALA A 57 33.52 -3.53 -0.69
N MET A 58 33.15 -3.89 0.54
CA MET A 58 31.80 -4.40 0.83
C MET A 58 30.71 -3.36 0.58
N LEU A 59 30.95 -2.09 0.96
CA LEU A 59 30.00 -1.00 0.72
C LEU A 59 29.82 -0.74 -0.79
N TYR A 60 30.91 -0.79 -1.56
CA TYR A 60 30.89 -0.65 -3.02
C TYR A 60 30.16 -1.81 -3.70
N VAL A 61 30.40 -3.05 -3.25
CA VAL A 61 29.68 -4.26 -3.71
C VAL A 61 28.18 -4.16 -3.36
N VAL A 62 27.81 -3.68 -2.17
CA VAL A 62 26.39 -3.57 -1.77
C VAL A 62 25.66 -2.41 -2.46
N MET A 63 26.35 -1.32 -2.79
CA MET A 63 25.74 -0.11 -3.36
C MET A 63 25.79 -0.04 -4.89
N VAL A 64 26.89 -0.49 -5.51
CA VAL A 64 27.11 -0.35 -6.95
C VAL A 64 26.50 -1.52 -7.72
N ILE A 65 26.44 -2.72 -7.14
CA ILE A 65 25.84 -3.90 -7.79
C ILE A 65 24.33 -3.73 -8.07
N PRO A 66 23.51 -3.16 -7.16
CA PRO A 66 22.10 -2.89 -7.47
C PRO A 66 21.90 -1.84 -8.57
N ALA A 67 22.82 -0.89 -8.70
CA ALA A 67 22.78 0.21 -9.67
C ALA A 67 23.22 -0.22 -11.08
N VAL A 68 24.20 -1.13 -11.21
CA VAL A 68 24.69 -1.62 -12.51
C VAL A 68 23.76 -2.69 -13.10
N MET A 69 22.99 -3.43 -12.28
CA MET A 69 22.08 -4.48 -12.75
C MET A 69 20.68 -3.96 -13.17
N GLY A 70 20.60 -3.06 -14.15
CA GLY A 70 19.35 -2.47 -14.69
C GLY A 70 18.31 -3.44 -15.30
N ILE A 71 18.35 -4.74 -14.97
CA ILE A 71 17.57 -5.81 -15.64
C ILE A 71 16.64 -6.56 -14.67
N VAL A 72 16.77 -6.38 -13.34
CA VAL A 72 15.92 -7.06 -12.34
C VAL A 72 15.02 -6.05 -11.61
N PRO A 73 13.70 -6.27 -11.52
CA PRO A 73 12.78 -5.38 -10.82
C PRO A 73 13.20 -5.19 -9.36
N VAL A 74 13.08 -3.95 -8.86
CA VAL A 74 13.52 -3.52 -7.52
C VAL A 74 12.95 -4.42 -6.41
N GLU A 75 11.73 -4.93 -6.59
CA GLU A 75 11.09 -5.84 -5.64
C GLU A 75 11.83 -7.16 -5.44
N GLU A 76 12.39 -7.76 -6.49
CA GLU A 76 13.14 -9.01 -6.37
C GLU A 76 14.52 -8.79 -5.74
N LYS A 77 15.12 -7.63 -6.00
CA LYS A 77 16.37 -7.22 -5.34
C LYS A 77 16.18 -7.02 -3.84
N VAL A 78 15.08 -6.35 -3.45
CA VAL A 78 14.71 -6.16 -2.04
C VAL A 78 14.42 -7.51 -1.38
N LYS A 79 13.69 -8.42 -2.04
CA LYS A 79 13.45 -9.78 -1.53
C LYS A 79 14.73 -10.59 -1.35
N ALA A 80 15.68 -10.51 -2.28
CA ALA A 80 16.95 -11.22 -2.20
C ALA A 80 17.86 -10.70 -1.06
N VAL A 81 18.00 -9.38 -0.93
CA VAL A 81 18.76 -8.75 0.15
C VAL A 81 18.16 -9.09 1.52
N ILE A 82 16.83 -9.16 1.61
CA ILE A 82 16.10 -9.49 2.85
C ILE A 82 16.24 -10.98 3.19
N SER A 83 16.13 -11.88 2.21
CA SER A 83 16.38 -13.30 2.42
C SER A 83 17.77 -13.52 3.00
N TYR A 84 18.78 -12.86 2.42
CA TYR A 84 20.17 -12.93 2.88
C TYR A 84 20.34 -12.37 4.30
N THR A 85 19.76 -11.20 4.61
CA THR A 85 19.84 -10.62 5.97
C THR A 85 19.11 -11.47 7.00
N ARG A 86 18.01 -12.15 6.62
CA ARG A 86 17.26 -13.03 7.51
C ARG A 86 18.03 -14.32 7.81
N TYR A 87 18.64 -14.94 6.80
CA TYR A 87 19.53 -16.09 7.01
C TYR A 87 20.74 -15.75 7.87
N TRP A 88 21.34 -14.57 7.65
CA TRP A 88 22.47 -14.10 8.45
C TRP A 88 22.07 -13.77 9.90
N GLY A 89 20.92 -13.12 10.10
CA GLY A 89 20.36 -12.84 11.42
C GLY A 89 20.02 -14.11 12.20
N LEU A 90 19.41 -15.11 11.55
CA LEU A 90 19.12 -16.42 12.15
C LEU A 90 20.40 -17.16 12.54
N SER A 91 21.44 -17.11 11.71
CA SER A 91 22.75 -17.69 12.02
C SER A 91 23.39 -17.04 13.25
N MET A 92 23.31 -15.70 13.36
CA MET A 92 23.83 -14.96 14.53
C MET A 92 23.03 -15.23 15.81
N VAL A 93 21.70 -15.37 15.73
CA VAL A 93 20.85 -15.75 16.86
C VAL A 93 21.18 -17.17 17.32
N PHE A 94 21.34 -18.12 16.38
CA PHE A 94 21.70 -19.50 16.69
C PHE A 94 23.09 -19.59 17.33
N MET A 95 24.09 -18.88 16.79
CA MET A 95 25.44 -18.81 17.38
C MET A 95 25.44 -18.19 18.78
N GLY A 96 24.64 -17.14 19.00
CA GLY A 96 24.49 -16.53 20.33
C GLY A 96 23.83 -17.46 21.35
N LEU A 97 22.83 -18.24 20.93
CA LEU A 97 22.18 -19.25 21.77
C LEU A 97 23.13 -20.42 22.09
N MET A 98 23.92 -20.88 21.13
CA MET A 98 24.92 -21.93 21.33
C MET A 98 26.03 -21.53 22.31
N HIS A 99 26.31 -20.23 22.46
CA HIS A 99 27.28 -19.70 23.42
C HIS A 99 26.64 -19.31 24.78
N GLY A 100 25.35 -19.59 24.98
CA GLY A 100 24.63 -19.25 26.22
C GLY A 100 24.36 -17.75 26.42
N ASP A 101 24.58 -16.92 25.40
CA ASP A 101 24.51 -15.46 25.50
C ASP A 101 23.09 -14.96 25.15
N VAL A 102 22.16 -15.21 26.06
CA VAL A 102 20.71 -14.92 25.91
C VAL A 102 20.43 -13.43 25.65
N MET A 103 21.28 -12.55 26.18
CA MET A 103 21.16 -11.09 25.97
C MET A 103 21.43 -10.71 24.52
N LYS A 104 22.42 -11.32 23.86
CA LYS A 104 22.68 -11.10 22.43
C LYS A 104 21.51 -11.59 21.57
N ALA A 105 20.97 -12.78 21.85
CA ALA A 105 19.82 -13.31 21.12
C ALA A 105 18.58 -12.38 21.23
N LYS A 106 18.30 -11.85 22.42
CA LYS A 106 17.19 -10.91 22.65
C LYS A 106 17.38 -9.58 21.90
N LEU A 107 18.62 -9.10 21.80
CA LEU A 107 18.95 -7.89 21.03
C LEU A 107 18.70 -8.08 19.53
N TYR A 108 19.10 -9.23 18.97
CA TYR A 108 18.87 -9.57 17.57
C TYR A 108 17.38 -9.71 17.21
N ILE A 109 16.57 -10.34 18.07
CA ILE A 109 15.11 -10.44 17.85
C ILE A 109 14.46 -9.04 17.84
N ARG A 110 14.90 -8.14 18.73
CA ARG A 110 14.40 -6.76 18.77
C ARG A 110 14.82 -5.99 17.52
N PHE A 111 16.04 -6.21 17.02
CA PHE A 111 16.54 -5.62 15.78
C PHE A 111 15.75 -6.11 14.55
N GLU A 112 15.44 -7.41 14.45
CA GLU A 112 14.64 -7.99 13.35
C GLU A 112 13.23 -7.39 13.30
N LYS A 113 12.56 -7.24 14.46
CA LYS A 113 11.25 -6.59 14.54
C LYS A 113 11.29 -5.13 14.07
N SER A 114 12.35 -4.39 14.43
CA SER A 114 12.54 -3.01 13.96
C SER A 114 12.81 -2.94 12.47
N LEU A 115 13.60 -3.88 11.92
CA LEU A 115 13.86 -4.00 10.48
C LEU A 115 12.58 -4.29 9.68
N LEU A 116 11.73 -5.20 10.15
CA LEU A 116 10.44 -5.50 9.50
C LEU A 116 9.51 -4.28 9.50
N LYS A 117 9.49 -3.51 10.59
CA LYS A 117 8.73 -2.26 10.67
C LYS A 117 9.25 -1.22 9.68
N LEU A 118 10.58 -1.07 9.59
CA LEU A 118 11.24 -0.15 8.66
C LEU A 118 11.02 -0.59 7.20
N GLN A 119 11.04 -1.90 6.92
CA GLN A 119 10.76 -2.47 5.61
C GLN A 119 9.34 -2.13 5.16
N LYS A 120 8.34 -2.32 6.04
CA LYS A 120 6.96 -1.97 5.73
C LYS A 120 6.82 -0.48 5.40
N GLN A 121 7.53 0.38 6.12
CA GLN A 121 7.57 1.82 5.86
C GLN A 121 8.29 2.15 4.54
N PHE A 122 9.42 1.50 4.24
CA PHE A 122 10.21 1.75 3.03
C PHE A 122 9.52 1.25 1.77
N ILE A 123 8.87 0.08 1.82
CA ILE A 123 8.02 -0.42 0.73
C ILE A 123 6.89 0.56 0.50
N ASN A 124 6.14 0.96 1.54
CA ASN A 124 5.08 1.97 1.38
C ASN A 124 5.61 3.28 0.77
N LEU A 125 6.76 3.79 1.26
CA LEU A 125 7.33 5.05 0.77
C LEU A 125 7.79 4.97 -0.68
N ASN A 126 8.49 3.90 -1.07
CA ASN A 126 8.94 3.72 -2.45
C ASN A 126 7.79 3.44 -3.40
N THR A 127 6.77 2.70 -2.97
CA THR A 127 5.58 2.47 -3.79
C THR A 127 4.86 3.79 -4.03
N ILE A 128 4.70 4.63 -2.99
CA ILE A 128 4.12 5.97 -3.10
C ILE A 128 4.96 6.88 -4.01
N ILE A 129 6.29 6.90 -3.87
CA ILE A 129 7.17 7.76 -4.68
C ILE A 129 7.21 7.31 -6.14
N ILE A 130 7.33 6.00 -6.39
CA ILE A 130 7.35 5.43 -7.74
C ILE A 130 5.99 5.61 -8.40
N GLN A 131 4.88 5.38 -7.69
CA GLN A 131 3.54 5.63 -8.21
C GLN A 131 3.32 7.11 -8.50
N ARG A 132 3.71 8.02 -7.59
CA ARG A 132 3.52 9.47 -7.79
C ARG A 132 4.34 9.99 -8.97
N ARG A 133 5.58 9.49 -9.15
CA ARG A 133 6.45 9.88 -10.26
C ARG A 133 5.98 9.26 -11.57
N ALA A 134 5.65 7.97 -11.59
CA ALA A 134 5.08 7.30 -12.76
C ALA A 134 3.77 7.95 -13.19
N TRP A 135 2.86 8.25 -12.24
CA TRP A 135 1.61 8.96 -12.53
C TRP A 135 1.85 10.34 -13.10
N ARG A 136 2.78 11.13 -12.55
CA ARG A 136 3.06 12.47 -13.09
C ARG A 136 3.59 12.39 -14.52
N THR A 137 4.49 11.45 -14.81
CA THR A 137 5.09 11.30 -16.14
C THR A 137 4.11 10.71 -17.15
N LEU A 138 3.30 9.73 -16.74
CA LEU A 138 2.29 9.09 -17.59
C LEU A 138 1.10 10.03 -17.82
N PHE A 139 0.72 10.82 -16.83
CA PHE A 139 -0.27 11.88 -16.98
C PHE A 139 0.18 12.97 -17.96
N ILE A 140 1.43 13.44 -17.86
CA ILE A 140 1.97 14.43 -18.79
C ILE A 140 2.06 13.83 -20.20
N ALA A 141 2.62 12.63 -20.34
CA ALA A 141 2.76 11.97 -21.65
C ALA A 141 1.41 11.66 -22.29
N CYS A 142 0.43 11.20 -21.51
CA CYS A 142 -0.91 10.87 -22.00
C CYS A 142 -1.74 12.12 -22.28
N SER A 143 -1.62 13.19 -21.47
CA SER A 143 -2.26 14.48 -21.76
C SER A 143 -1.68 15.14 -23.00
N VAL A 144 -0.36 15.06 -23.21
CA VAL A 144 0.31 15.59 -24.42
C VAL A 144 -0.07 14.75 -25.65
N SER A 145 -0.13 13.41 -25.53
CA SER A 145 -0.51 12.53 -26.63
C SER A 145 -2.01 12.57 -26.95
N LEU A 146 -2.89 12.75 -25.95
CA LEU A 146 -4.32 13.01 -26.15
C LEU A 146 -4.54 14.40 -26.78
N CYS A 147 -3.88 15.45 -26.29
CA CYS A 147 -3.95 16.77 -26.92
C CYS A 147 -3.47 16.74 -28.38
N ALA A 148 -2.42 15.95 -28.67
CA ALA A 148 -1.89 15.83 -30.02
C ALA A 148 -2.77 15.02 -30.99
N SER A 149 -3.62 14.10 -30.49
CA SER A 149 -4.49 13.25 -31.32
C SER A 149 -5.96 13.69 -31.35
N ILE A 150 -6.47 14.34 -30.30
CA ILE A 150 -7.86 14.83 -30.15
C ILE A 150 -8.08 16.21 -30.77
N LEU A 151 -7.03 16.87 -31.29
CA LEU A 151 -7.21 17.92 -32.28
C LEU A 151 -7.91 17.41 -33.58
N SER A 152 -8.21 16.11 -33.69
CA SER A 152 -9.17 15.55 -34.65
C SER A 152 -10.59 15.36 -34.06
N GLU A 153 -11.38 16.44 -34.17
CA GLU A 153 -12.80 16.49 -34.55
C GLU A 153 -13.99 16.26 -33.58
N SER A 154 -13.90 15.77 -32.33
CA SER A 154 -15.11 15.69 -31.46
C SER A 154 -14.99 16.34 -30.08
N TRP A 155 -15.86 17.34 -29.82
CA TRP A 155 -16.04 18.00 -28.51
C TRP A 155 -16.36 17.01 -27.38
N THR A 156 -16.96 15.86 -27.71
CA THR A 156 -17.32 14.81 -26.75
C THR A 156 -16.09 14.23 -26.06
N ASN A 157 -15.00 13.97 -26.80
CA ASN A 157 -13.77 13.43 -26.22
C ASN A 157 -13.10 14.44 -25.29
N THR A 158 -13.07 15.73 -25.70
CA THR A 158 -12.54 16.81 -24.85
C THR A 158 -13.31 16.93 -23.54
N MET A 159 -14.65 16.90 -23.58
CA MET A 159 -15.48 16.97 -22.38
C MET A 159 -15.31 15.74 -21.49
N LEU A 160 -15.21 14.54 -22.07
CA LEU A 160 -15.00 13.31 -21.34
C LEU A 160 -13.64 13.29 -20.63
N THR A 161 -12.58 13.72 -21.33
CA THR A 161 -11.25 13.86 -20.75
C THR A 161 -11.23 14.93 -19.65
N ALA A 162 -11.84 16.10 -19.88
CA ALA A 162 -11.92 17.14 -18.86
C ALA A 162 -12.66 16.67 -17.60
N ALA A 163 -13.77 15.94 -17.76
CA ALA A 163 -14.51 15.35 -16.64
C ALA A 163 -13.67 14.32 -15.87
N TYR A 164 -12.96 13.44 -16.58
CA TYR A 164 -12.04 12.47 -15.98
C TYR A 164 -10.93 13.16 -15.16
N LEU A 165 -10.31 14.20 -15.73
CA LEU A 165 -9.28 14.97 -15.07
C LEU A 165 -9.81 15.66 -13.80
N LEU A 166 -10.99 16.27 -13.88
CA LEU A 166 -11.65 16.92 -12.75
C LEU A 166 -11.93 15.90 -11.63
N LEU A 167 -12.44 14.71 -11.95
CA LEU A 167 -12.71 13.68 -10.94
C LEU A 167 -11.44 13.19 -10.24
N ILE A 168 -10.32 13.07 -10.97
CA ILE A 168 -9.03 12.68 -10.38
C ILE A 168 -8.48 13.78 -9.46
N THR A 169 -8.72 15.06 -9.76
CA THR A 169 -8.24 16.16 -8.92
C THR A 169 -8.93 16.23 -7.55
N PHE A 170 -10.07 15.58 -7.38
CA PHE A 170 -10.83 15.56 -6.13
C PHE A 170 -10.92 14.15 -5.53
N PRO A 171 -9.79 13.50 -5.17
CA PRO A 171 -9.81 12.11 -4.73
C PRO A 171 -10.51 11.89 -3.38
N GLY A 172 -10.77 12.97 -2.61
CA GLY A 172 -11.43 12.96 -1.31
C GLY A 172 -10.64 12.20 -0.23
N VAL A 173 -10.63 12.72 0.98
CA VAL A 173 -10.10 11.97 2.14
C VAL A 173 -11.30 11.32 2.85
N PRO A 174 -11.28 9.99 3.09
CA PRO A 174 -12.40 9.33 3.75
C PRO A 174 -12.57 9.87 5.18
N GLY A 175 -13.79 10.29 5.51
CA GLY A 175 -14.13 10.85 6.82
C GLY A 175 -13.81 12.34 6.99
N GLU A 176 -13.32 13.03 5.97
CA GLU A 176 -13.20 14.49 5.97
C GLU A 176 -14.36 15.15 5.22
N ASP A 177 -14.89 16.24 5.79
CA ASP A 177 -15.92 17.05 5.15
C ASP A 177 -15.31 17.88 4.01
N SER A 178 -15.43 17.36 2.79
CA SER A 178 -15.09 18.08 1.57
C SER A 178 -16.30 18.82 0.98
N LEU A 179 -16.04 19.80 0.10
CA LEU A 179 -17.12 20.53 -0.60
C LEU A 179 -18.01 19.59 -1.43
N ALA A 180 -17.46 18.51 -1.97
CA ALA A 180 -18.24 17.46 -2.63
C ALA A 180 -19.16 16.75 -1.65
N VAL A 181 -18.67 16.40 -0.46
CA VAL A 181 -19.46 15.77 0.61
C VAL A 181 -20.58 16.70 1.07
N SER A 182 -20.31 17.98 1.29
CA SER A 182 -21.34 18.94 1.70
C SER A 182 -22.42 19.15 0.63
N THR A 183 -22.01 19.16 -0.65
CA THR A 183 -22.94 19.24 -1.79
C THR A 183 -23.83 18.00 -1.86
N VAL A 184 -23.26 16.79 -1.78
CA VAL A 184 -24.04 15.54 -1.78
C VAL A 184 -24.96 15.45 -0.56
N ARG A 185 -24.49 15.90 0.61
CA ARG A 185 -25.29 15.97 1.84
C ARG A 185 -26.49 16.91 1.69
N SER A 186 -26.37 17.98 0.90
CA SER A 186 -27.49 18.90 0.63
C SER A 186 -28.64 18.24 -0.14
N TRP A 187 -28.36 17.17 -0.89
CA TRP A 187 -29.36 16.44 -1.66
C TRP A 187 -30.21 15.48 -0.81
N LYS A 188 -29.90 15.30 0.48
CA LYS A 188 -30.67 14.49 1.44
C LYS A 188 -30.97 13.06 0.94
N LEU A 189 -30.01 12.42 0.27
CA LEU A 189 -30.15 11.05 -0.23
C LEU A 189 -30.24 10.06 0.93
N SER A 190 -31.43 9.52 1.19
CA SER A 190 -31.66 8.53 2.25
C SER A 190 -30.83 7.25 2.08
N ILE A 191 -30.51 6.89 0.84
CA ILE A 191 -29.76 5.66 0.51
C ILE A 191 -28.33 5.64 1.07
N LEU A 192 -27.74 6.82 1.32
CA LEU A 192 -26.38 6.94 1.85
C LEU A 192 -26.35 6.83 3.37
N GLY A 193 -27.50 6.85 4.03
CA GLY A 193 -27.63 6.64 5.47
C GLY A 193 -26.76 7.56 6.33
N GLY A 194 -26.31 8.72 5.85
CA GLY A 194 -25.41 9.60 6.62
C GLY A 194 -23.93 9.22 6.61
N VAL A 195 -23.48 8.26 5.79
CA VAL A 195 -22.05 7.93 5.59
C VAL A 195 -21.49 8.55 4.31
N GLU A 196 -21.98 9.73 3.92
CA GLU A 196 -21.58 10.40 2.67
C GLU A 196 -20.07 10.69 2.63
N GLU A 197 -19.45 10.96 3.77
CA GLU A 197 -18.01 11.21 3.91
C GLU A 197 -17.11 10.02 3.50
N PHE A 198 -17.66 8.81 3.47
CA PHE A 198 -16.97 7.61 2.99
C PHE A 198 -17.37 7.25 1.56
N TRP A 199 -18.67 7.37 1.24
CA TRP A 199 -19.17 7.00 -0.09
C TRP A 199 -18.75 7.97 -1.19
N VAL A 200 -18.71 9.28 -0.92
CA VAL A 200 -18.41 10.28 -1.94
C VAL A 200 -17.02 10.06 -2.55
N PRO A 201 -15.94 9.91 -1.77
CA PRO A 201 -14.63 9.57 -2.33
C PRO A 201 -14.65 8.25 -3.14
N ILE A 202 -15.30 7.20 -2.63
CA ILE A 202 -15.38 5.91 -3.33
C ILE A 202 -16.11 6.06 -4.67
N LEU A 203 -17.25 6.75 -4.69
CA LEU A 203 -18.05 6.96 -5.89
C LEU A 203 -17.30 7.78 -6.94
N THR A 204 -16.62 8.86 -6.51
CA THR A 204 -15.77 9.68 -7.40
C THR A 204 -14.69 8.85 -8.07
N ARG A 205 -14.06 7.92 -7.34
CA ARG A 205 -13.02 7.03 -7.85
C ARG A 205 -13.55 5.93 -8.77
N VAL A 206 -14.71 5.37 -8.43
CA VAL A 206 -15.39 4.39 -9.32
C VAL A 206 -15.81 5.07 -10.62
N LEU A 207 -16.31 6.30 -10.54
CA LEU A 207 -16.69 7.09 -11.71
C LEU A 207 -15.48 7.44 -12.58
N SER A 208 -14.34 7.81 -11.98
CA SER A 208 -13.11 8.07 -12.75
C SER A 208 -12.58 6.81 -13.43
N ALA A 209 -12.60 5.65 -12.75
CA ALA A 209 -12.23 4.36 -13.35
C ALA A 209 -13.17 3.96 -14.50
N PHE A 210 -14.47 4.24 -14.36
CA PHE A 210 -15.46 4.03 -15.42
C PHE A 210 -15.17 4.92 -16.64
N LEU A 211 -14.91 6.21 -16.44
CA LEU A 211 -14.54 7.13 -17.53
C LEU A 211 -13.23 6.73 -18.21
N ALA A 212 -12.22 6.30 -17.45
CA ALA A 212 -10.98 5.76 -18.02
C ALA A 212 -11.23 4.51 -18.87
N THR A 213 -12.16 3.65 -18.46
CA THR A 213 -12.56 2.47 -19.23
C THR A 213 -13.22 2.87 -20.55
N ILE A 214 -14.13 3.85 -20.53
CA ILE A 214 -14.76 4.38 -21.76
C ILE A 214 -13.71 4.98 -22.69
N LEU A 215 -12.82 5.85 -22.16
CA LEU A 215 -11.76 6.47 -22.95
C LEU A 215 -10.84 5.42 -23.60
N THR A 216 -10.49 4.36 -22.86
CA THR A 216 -9.68 3.27 -23.41
C THR A 216 -10.46 2.48 -24.47
N ALA A 217 -11.74 2.19 -24.22
CA ALA A 217 -12.58 1.44 -25.16
C ALA A 217 -12.76 2.18 -26.49
N VAL A 218 -12.91 3.51 -26.46
CA VAL A 218 -12.96 4.36 -27.65
C VAL A 218 -11.64 4.32 -28.43
N ALA A 219 -10.50 4.12 -27.75
CA ALA A 219 -9.18 4.04 -28.37
C ALA A 219 -8.82 2.64 -28.93
N LEU A 220 -9.58 1.59 -28.60
CA LEU A 220 -9.30 0.20 -29.02
C LEU A 220 -9.30 -0.08 -30.54
N PRO A 221 -10.07 0.62 -31.41
CA PRO A 221 -10.10 0.31 -32.84
C PRO A 221 -8.74 0.42 -33.54
N ASP A 222 -7.78 1.17 -32.99
CA ASP A 222 -6.43 1.26 -33.53
C ASP A 222 -5.61 0.00 -33.21
N ARG A 223 -5.47 -0.87 -34.21
CA ARG A 223 -4.69 -2.12 -34.13
C ARG A 223 -3.22 -1.89 -33.78
N ALA A 224 -2.65 -0.71 -33.99
CA ALA A 224 -1.27 -0.43 -33.60
C ALA A 224 -1.14 -0.18 -32.09
N ALA A 225 -2.19 0.35 -31.45
CA ALA A 225 -2.15 0.85 -30.07
C ALA A 225 -2.72 -0.11 -29.01
N TRP A 226 -3.23 -1.30 -29.38
CA TRP A 226 -3.93 -2.18 -28.43
C TRP A 226 -3.10 -2.56 -27.19
N LYS A 227 -1.78 -2.80 -27.35
CA LYS A 227 -0.89 -3.12 -26.21
C LYS A 227 -0.80 -1.96 -25.22
N LEU A 228 -0.68 -0.74 -25.74
CA LEU A 228 -0.64 0.48 -24.92
C LEU A 228 -1.99 0.69 -24.21
N CYS A 229 -3.10 0.48 -24.92
CA CYS A 229 -4.45 0.57 -24.35
C CYS A 229 -4.64 -0.39 -23.18
N MET A 230 -4.18 -1.65 -23.30
CA MET A 230 -4.24 -2.63 -22.20
C MET A 230 -3.42 -2.17 -20.98
N TRP A 231 -2.24 -1.59 -21.19
CA TRP A 231 -1.42 -1.04 -20.10
C TRP A 231 -2.06 0.19 -19.43
N VAL A 232 -2.62 1.10 -20.23
CA VAL A 232 -3.34 2.29 -19.74
C VAL A 232 -4.57 1.87 -18.94
N TRP A 233 -5.33 0.89 -19.43
CA TRP A 233 -6.49 0.34 -18.72
C TRP A 233 -6.08 -0.34 -17.42
N TYR A 234 -5.08 -1.22 -17.46
CA TYR A 234 -4.60 -1.92 -16.27
C TYR A 234 -4.16 -0.93 -15.17
N SER A 235 -3.42 0.12 -15.53
CA SER A 235 -2.93 1.10 -14.56
C SER A 235 -4.01 2.05 -14.03
N ASN A 236 -4.85 2.61 -14.91
CA ASN A 236 -5.85 3.62 -14.53
C ASN A 236 -7.16 3.03 -13.99
N VAL A 237 -7.47 1.78 -14.31
CA VAL A 237 -8.71 1.11 -13.90
C VAL A 237 -8.39 0.06 -12.85
N TYR A 238 -7.67 -1.00 -13.21
CA TYR A 238 -7.49 -2.15 -12.32
C TYR A 238 -6.69 -1.81 -11.06
N VAL A 239 -5.47 -1.28 -11.21
CA VAL A 239 -4.62 -0.92 -10.05
C VAL A 239 -5.28 0.17 -9.20
N TYR A 240 -5.94 1.13 -9.84
CA TYR A 240 -6.63 2.22 -9.16
C TYR A 240 -7.84 1.75 -8.33
N LEU A 241 -8.66 0.84 -8.88
CA LEU A 241 -9.77 0.23 -8.16
C LEU A 241 -9.28 -0.66 -7.03
N LEU A 242 -8.26 -1.48 -7.26
CA LEU A 242 -7.67 -2.32 -6.21
C LEU A 242 -7.19 -1.48 -5.02
N HIS A 243 -6.43 -0.41 -5.31
CA HIS A 243 -5.99 0.54 -4.29
C HIS A 243 -7.18 1.21 -3.57
N THR A 244 -8.26 1.50 -4.29
CA THR A 244 -9.47 2.08 -3.68
C THR A 244 -10.15 1.09 -2.74
N VAL A 245 -10.26 -0.18 -3.12
CA VAL A 245 -10.79 -1.22 -2.23
C VAL A 245 -9.90 -1.38 -0.99
N GLU A 246 -8.59 -1.52 -1.15
CA GLU A 246 -7.68 -1.73 -0.02
C GLU A 246 -7.68 -0.58 0.98
N TRP A 247 -7.75 0.68 0.52
CA TRP A 247 -7.69 1.85 1.39
C TRP A 247 -9.03 2.23 2.00
N TYR A 248 -10.13 2.12 1.26
CA TYR A 248 -11.42 2.65 1.68
C TYR A 248 -12.31 1.59 2.33
N TRP A 249 -12.14 0.31 1.99
CA TRP A 249 -12.98 -0.76 2.52
C TRP A 249 -12.85 -0.95 4.04
N PRO A 250 -11.63 -1.00 4.64
CA PRO A 250 -11.53 -1.21 6.08
C PRO A 250 -12.14 -0.09 6.94
N PRO A 251 -11.87 1.22 6.67
CA PRO A 251 -12.53 2.31 7.40
C PRO A 251 -14.05 2.28 7.26
N MET A 252 -14.55 2.01 6.04
CA MET A 252 -15.98 1.92 5.79
C MET A 252 -16.61 0.74 6.55
N GLY A 253 -15.96 -0.42 6.55
CA GLY A 253 -16.40 -1.59 7.32
C GLY A 253 -16.49 -1.31 8.81
N ASN A 254 -15.47 -0.65 9.39
CA ASN A 254 -15.47 -0.25 10.79
C ASN A 254 -16.61 0.72 11.13
N GLN A 255 -16.92 1.65 10.23
CA GLN A 255 -18.02 2.61 10.40
C GLN A 255 -19.39 1.96 10.25
N MET A 256 -19.54 1.05 9.28
CA MET A 256 -20.75 0.24 9.12
C MET A 256 -21.00 -0.63 10.35
N GLU A 257 -19.96 -1.26 10.90
CA GLU A 257 -20.07 -2.06 12.12
C GLU A 257 -20.43 -1.20 13.34
N HIS A 258 -19.81 -0.02 13.47
CA HIS A 258 -20.19 0.94 14.51
C HIS A 258 -21.67 1.36 14.40
N ARG A 259 -22.19 1.56 13.18
CA ARG A 259 -23.62 1.88 12.98
C ARG A 259 -24.55 0.70 13.22
N ARG A 260 -24.11 -0.53 12.96
CA ARG A 260 -24.89 -1.72 13.34
C ARG A 260 -25.08 -1.79 14.85
N GLN A 261 -24.05 -1.43 15.61
CA GLN A 261 -24.12 -1.39 17.07
C GLN A 261 -24.97 -0.22 17.58
N TYR A 262 -24.93 0.92 16.91
CA TYR A 262 -25.68 2.12 17.28
C TYR A 262 -26.56 2.58 16.11
N PRO A 263 -27.77 2.01 15.95
CA PRO A 263 -28.66 2.39 14.88
C PRO A 263 -28.94 3.89 14.96
N THR A 264 -28.71 4.58 13.84
CA THR A 264 -29.16 5.96 13.72
C THR A 264 -30.67 5.98 13.85
N VAL A 265 -31.18 6.93 14.62
CA VAL A 265 -32.63 7.17 14.69
C VAL A 265 -33.01 7.71 13.33
N ASP A 266 -33.41 6.81 12.45
CA ASP A 266 -34.03 7.24 11.21
C ASP A 266 -35.27 8.06 11.57
N ARG A 267 -35.59 9.07 10.76
CA ARG A 267 -36.59 10.13 11.00
C ARG A 267 -38.00 9.62 11.32
N GLN A 268 -38.19 8.95 12.45
CA GLN A 268 -39.44 8.28 12.82
C GLN A 268 -40.46 9.27 13.42
N GLY A 269 -40.52 10.48 12.87
CA GLY A 269 -41.55 11.47 13.17
C GLY A 269 -41.61 11.97 14.62
N ARG A 270 -40.66 11.62 15.48
CA ARG A 270 -40.52 12.24 16.79
C ARG A 270 -39.70 13.52 16.64
N ASP A 271 -40.30 14.64 17.03
CA ASP A 271 -39.64 15.94 17.13
C ASP A 271 -38.60 15.90 18.25
N TRP A 272 -37.42 15.38 17.94
CA TRP A 272 -36.27 15.41 18.83
C TRP A 272 -35.62 16.79 18.76
N THR A 273 -36.26 17.79 19.35
CA THR A 273 -35.76 19.17 19.44
C THR A 273 -34.84 19.40 20.65
N GLY A 274 -34.54 18.34 21.41
CA GLY A 274 -33.69 18.41 22.59
C GLY A 274 -32.20 18.64 22.27
N PRO A 275 -31.47 19.41 23.09
CA PRO A 275 -30.01 19.49 23.01
C PRO A 275 -29.35 18.17 23.44
N CYS A 276 -28.18 17.86 22.88
CA CYS A 276 -27.37 16.72 23.30
C CYS A 276 -26.95 16.90 24.76
N SER A 277 -27.23 15.95 25.65
CA SER A 277 -26.93 16.14 27.07
C SER A 277 -25.43 16.09 27.42
N ILE A 278 -24.55 15.79 26.45
CA ILE A 278 -23.09 15.73 26.64
C ILE A 278 -22.45 17.09 26.30
N CYS A 279 -22.74 17.66 25.14
CA CYS A 279 -22.18 18.95 24.71
C CYS A 279 -23.15 20.13 24.84
N LEU A 280 -24.42 19.86 25.15
CA LEU A 280 -25.52 20.83 25.27
C LEU A 280 -25.88 21.58 23.97
N GLU A 281 -25.37 21.11 22.82
CA GLU A 281 -25.69 21.68 21.50
C GLU A 281 -26.89 20.99 20.84
N SER A 282 -27.58 21.68 19.93
CA SER A 282 -28.68 21.13 19.16
C SER A 282 -28.27 19.90 18.33
N ILE A 283 -29.08 18.86 18.35
CA ILE A 283 -28.81 17.63 17.61
C ILE A 283 -29.29 17.78 16.17
N LYS A 284 -28.39 17.59 15.20
CA LYS A 284 -28.77 17.52 13.79
C LYS A 284 -29.27 16.11 13.48
N PRO A 285 -30.37 15.93 12.72
CA PRO A 285 -30.94 14.61 12.44
C PRO A 285 -29.93 13.60 11.88
N CYS A 286 -29.01 14.06 11.02
CA CYS A 286 -28.03 13.19 10.37
C CYS A 286 -26.88 12.74 11.29
N THR A 287 -26.68 13.41 12.42
CA THR A 287 -25.61 13.09 13.40
C THR A 287 -26.17 12.52 14.70
N ALA A 288 -27.49 12.38 14.78
CA ALA A 288 -28.20 11.80 15.92
C ALA A 288 -28.01 10.29 15.97
N THR A 289 -27.64 9.78 17.13
CA THR A 289 -27.52 8.33 17.38
C THR A 289 -28.32 8.00 18.63
N ALA A 290 -29.18 6.99 18.55
CA ALA A 290 -29.88 6.48 19.73
C ALA A 290 -29.08 5.35 20.36
N THR A 291 -29.09 5.35 21.68
CA THR A 291 -28.72 4.19 22.48
C THR A 291 -29.84 3.16 22.47
N THR A 292 -29.53 1.93 22.86
CA THR A 292 -30.52 0.84 23.05
C THR A 292 -31.59 1.18 24.08
N CYS A 293 -31.28 2.05 25.05
CA CYS A 293 -32.24 2.58 26.02
C CYS A 293 -33.07 3.78 25.50
N GLY A 294 -32.90 4.18 24.23
CA GLY A 294 -33.72 5.21 23.58
C GLY A 294 -33.27 6.66 23.77
N HIS A 295 -32.13 6.91 24.43
CA HIS A 295 -31.58 8.24 24.58
C HIS A 295 -30.77 8.66 23.33
N ILE A 296 -30.88 9.93 22.93
CA ILE A 296 -30.28 10.43 21.69
C ILE A 296 -29.15 11.41 21.99
N PHE A 297 -28.05 11.24 21.28
CA PHE A 297 -26.86 12.07 21.38
C PHE A 297 -26.27 12.32 19.98
N HIS A 298 -25.33 13.27 19.86
CA HIS A 298 -24.45 13.26 18.68
C HIS A 298 -23.59 12.00 18.68
N GLY A 299 -23.40 11.39 17.51
CA GLY A 299 -22.61 10.15 17.39
C GLY A 299 -21.18 10.29 17.91
N GLU A 300 -20.55 11.43 17.68
CA GLU A 300 -19.21 11.71 18.22
C GLU A 300 -19.20 11.83 19.75
N CYS A 301 -20.19 12.51 20.32
CA CYS A 301 -20.32 12.68 21.77
C CYS A 301 -20.56 11.33 22.46
N LEU A 302 -21.46 10.51 21.90
CA LEU A 302 -21.71 9.18 22.40
C LEU A 302 -20.44 8.32 22.31
N LYS A 303 -19.75 8.31 21.18
CA LYS A 303 -18.52 7.54 20.98
C LYS A 303 -17.42 7.91 21.99
N LYS A 304 -17.19 9.21 22.21
CA LYS A 304 -16.26 9.69 23.23
C LYS A 304 -16.69 9.20 24.62
N SER A 305 -17.96 9.38 24.97
CA SER A 305 -18.46 8.97 26.29
C SER A 305 -18.40 7.45 26.51
N VAL A 306 -18.69 6.64 25.50
CA VAL A 306 -18.62 5.17 25.56
C VAL A 306 -17.20 4.71 25.85
N THR A 307 -16.23 5.36 25.21
CA THR A 307 -14.80 5.09 25.38
C THR A 307 -14.31 5.45 26.78
N THR A 308 -14.86 6.50 27.39
CA THR A 308 -14.48 6.96 28.74
C THR A 308 -15.23 6.22 29.86
N ASN A 309 -16.50 5.87 29.66
CA ASN A 309 -17.41 5.41 30.72
C ASN A 309 -17.77 3.91 30.61
N ASN A 310 -16.87 3.04 30.12
CA ASN A 310 -17.07 1.58 30.06
C ASN A 310 -18.37 1.14 29.36
N ASN A 311 -18.70 1.72 28.19
CA ASN A 311 -19.85 1.32 27.38
C ASN A 311 -21.23 1.41 28.06
N VAL A 312 -21.44 2.36 28.98
CA VAL A 312 -22.76 2.64 29.58
C VAL A 312 -23.37 3.94 29.06
N CYS A 313 -24.70 4.03 29.06
CA CYS A 313 -25.41 5.24 28.69
C CYS A 313 -25.11 6.40 29.67
N PRO A 314 -24.76 7.61 29.20
CA PRO A 314 -24.44 8.74 30.09
C PRO A 314 -25.61 9.22 30.94
N LEU A 315 -26.85 9.03 30.47
CA LEU A 315 -28.06 9.50 31.15
C LEU A 315 -28.61 8.49 32.16
N CYS A 316 -28.73 7.23 31.76
CA CYS A 316 -29.38 6.20 32.58
C CYS A 316 -28.45 5.07 33.04
N ARG A 317 -27.18 5.07 32.65
CA ARG A 317 -26.17 4.05 32.97
C ARG A 317 -26.51 2.63 32.48
N TRP A 318 -27.51 2.49 31.61
CA TRP A 318 -27.83 1.21 30.97
C TRP A 318 -26.68 0.74 30.07
N PRO A 319 -26.30 -0.56 30.08
CA PRO A 319 -25.23 -1.08 29.24
C PRO A 319 -25.60 -1.00 27.75
N LEU A 320 -24.71 -0.42 26.95
CA LEU A 320 -24.95 -0.16 25.52
C LEU A 320 -24.61 -1.35 24.63
N VAL A 321 -23.70 -2.20 25.09
CA VAL A 321 -23.40 -3.49 24.46
C VAL A 321 -24.23 -4.53 25.22
N ALA A 322 -25.14 -5.21 24.53
CA ALA A 322 -25.69 -6.45 25.08
C ALA A 322 -24.49 -7.38 25.28
N MET A 323 -24.14 -7.70 26.54
CA MET A 323 -23.18 -8.76 26.77
C MET A 323 -23.70 -9.99 26.02
N PRO A 324 -22.90 -10.65 25.17
CA PRO A 324 -23.30 -11.94 24.65
C PRO A 324 -23.58 -12.83 25.86
N SER A 325 -24.84 -13.25 26.00
CA SER A 325 -25.25 -14.21 27.01
C SER A 325 -24.42 -15.47 26.79
N THR A 326 -23.45 -15.70 27.67
CA THR A 326 -22.64 -16.92 27.74
C THR A 326 -23.50 -18.12 28.09
#